data_AF-A0A2T4VNB9-F1
#
_entry.id   AF-A0A2T4VNB9-F1
#
_cell.length_a   1.000
_cell.length_b   1.000
_cell.length_c   1.000
_cell.angle_alpha   90.00
_cell.angle_beta   90.00
_cell.angle_gamma   90.00
#
_symmetry.space_group_name_H-M   'P 1'
#
loop_
_entity.id
_entity.type
_entity.pdbx_description
1 polymer ?
#
loop_
_entity_poly.entity_id
_entity_poly.type
_entity_poly.pdbx_seq_one_letter_code
_entity_poly.pdbx_strand_id
1 'polypeptide(L)'
;MTFDTQTLTRLVERCFELSMSGALPQETRVQYLAHGKRLRELLMRLLGARFDADSAEFKQASAAMDETNRALSEAAEDLDKVTQVVGRIATLAGYLDKAIALAGRVIT
;
A
#
# COMPACT_ATOMS: atom_id res chain seq x y z
N MET A 1 29.30 -14.68 -6.86
CA MET A 1 27.84 -14.75 -6.64
C MET A 1 27.17 -13.64 -7.43
N THR A 2 26.47 -13.95 -8.51
CA THR A 2 25.62 -13.01 -9.24
C THR A 2 24.28 -12.93 -8.51
N PHE A 3 24.02 -11.82 -7.82
CA PHE A 3 22.71 -11.57 -7.24
C PHE A 3 21.70 -11.27 -8.36
N ASP A 4 20.60 -12.01 -8.38
CA ASP A 4 19.50 -11.82 -9.31
C ASP A 4 18.63 -10.63 -8.84
N THR A 5 19.09 -9.43 -9.17
CA THR A 5 18.39 -8.19 -8.84
C THR A 5 17.07 -8.04 -9.59
N GLN A 6 16.92 -8.66 -10.78
CA GLN A 6 15.67 -8.65 -11.52
C GLN A 6 14.57 -9.41 -10.79
N THR A 7 14.86 -10.62 -10.28
CA THR A 7 13.88 -11.40 -9.52
C THR A 7 13.50 -10.69 -8.22
N LEU A 8 14.45 -10.02 -7.55
CA LEU A 8 14.15 -9.21 -6.36
C LEU A 8 13.27 -8.00 -6.67
N THR A 9 13.53 -7.28 -7.75
CA THR A 9 12.68 -6.15 -8.19
C THR A 9 11.26 -6.62 -8.50
N ARG A 10 11.10 -7.73 -9.24
CA ARG A 10 9.77 -8.28 -9.55
C ARG A 10 9.01 -8.70 -8.30
N LEU A 11 9.69 -9.23 -7.28
CA LEU A 11 9.05 -9.58 -6.00
C LEU A 11 8.55 -8.34 -5.26
N VAL A 12 9.33 -7.25 -5.27
CA VAL A 12 8.91 -5.96 -4.70
C VAL A 12 7.69 -5.42 -5.44
N GLU A 13 7.71 -5.41 -6.78
CA GLU A 13 6.58 -4.98 -7.62
C GLU A 13 5.32 -5.81 -7.33
N ARG A 14 5.45 -7.13 -7.24
CA ARG A 14 4.35 -8.04 -6.92
C ARG A 14 3.73 -7.74 -5.56
N CYS A 15 4.54 -7.40 -4.54
CA CYS A 15 4.01 -6.99 -3.24
C CYS A 15 3.20 -5.70 -3.35
N PHE A 16 3.64 -4.72 -4.14
CA PHE A 16 2.86 -3.50 -4.35
C PHE A 16 1.58 -3.76 -5.14
N GLU A 17 1.62 -4.56 -6.21
CA GLU A 17 0.42 -4.98 -6.95
C GLU A 17 -0.61 -5.65 -6.03
N LEU A 18 -0.18 -6.59 -5.18
CA LEU A 18 -1.07 -7.28 -4.24
C LEU A 18 -1.59 -6.33 -3.16
N SER A 19 -0.79 -5.35 -2.73
CA SER A 19 -1.25 -4.33 -1.77
C SER A 19 -2.35 -3.42 -2.32
N MET A 20 -2.43 -3.27 -3.64
CA MET A 20 -3.44 -2.45 -4.33
C MET A 20 -4.64 -3.27 -4.84
N SER A 21 -4.57 -4.61 -4.74
CA SER A 21 -5.58 -5.50 -5.30
C SER A 21 -6.86 -5.50 -4.47
N GLY A 22 -7.95 -4.98 -5.03
CA GLY A 22 -9.28 -5.03 -4.41
C GLY A 22 -9.82 -6.45 -4.15
N ALA A 23 -9.19 -7.48 -4.72
CA ALA A 23 -9.54 -8.88 -4.51
C ALA A 23 -9.06 -9.44 -3.15
N LEU A 24 -8.15 -8.75 -2.46
CA LEU A 24 -7.59 -9.19 -1.18
C LEU A 24 -8.22 -8.45 0.01
N PRO A 25 -8.36 -9.09 1.19
CA PRO A 25 -8.78 -8.41 2.41
C PRO A 25 -7.88 -7.22 2.75
N GLN A 26 -8.44 -6.18 3.37
CA GLN A 26 -7.70 -4.95 3.71
C GLN A 26 -6.45 -5.24 4.57
N GLU A 27 -6.57 -6.13 5.56
CA GLU A 27 -5.45 -6.51 6.42
C GLU A 27 -4.31 -7.16 5.63
N THR A 28 -4.64 -8.03 4.67
CA THR A 28 -3.68 -8.67 3.76
C THR A 28 -3.01 -7.66 2.84
N ARG A 29 -3.76 -6.67 2.33
CA ARG A 29 -3.20 -5.57 1.52
C ARG A 29 -2.19 -4.74 2.31
N VAL A 30 -2.50 -4.41 3.55
CA VAL A 30 -1.61 -3.66 4.46
C VAL A 30 -0.33 -4.45 4.73
N GLN A 31 -0.42 -5.77 4.94
CA GLN A 31 0.75 -6.63 5.10
C GLN A 31 1.63 -6.64 3.85
N TYR A 32 1.04 -6.78 2.66
CA TYR A 32 1.79 -6.71 1.40
C TYR A 32 2.47 -5.35 1.18
N LEU A 33 1.83 -4.25 1.58
CA LEU A 33 2.44 -2.92 1.53
C LEU A 33 3.66 -2.83 2.46
N ALA A 34 3.53 -3.31 3.70
CA ALA A 34 4.62 -3.31 4.68
C ALA A 34 5.80 -4.19 4.21
N HIS A 35 5.51 -5.39 3.69
CA HIS A 35 6.52 -6.29 3.15
C HIS A 35 7.20 -5.73 1.90
N GLY A 36 6.45 -5.10 0.98
CA GLY A 36 6.99 -4.45 -0.21
C GLY A 36 7.95 -3.31 0.14
N LYS A 37 7.58 -2.45 1.10
CA LYS A 37 8.45 -1.37 1.61
C LYS A 37 9.76 -1.94 2.19
N ARG A 38 9.67 -2.98 3.02
CA ARG A 38 10.85 -3.59 3.66
C ARG A 38 11.77 -4.29 2.65
N LEU A 39 11.21 -5.00 1.68
CA LEU A 39 11.99 -5.66 0.62
C LEU A 39 12.71 -4.64 -0.27
N ARG A 40 12.04 -3.53 -0.61
CA ARG A 40 12.64 -2.41 -1.36
C ARG A 40 13.82 -1.80 -0.62
N GLU A 41 13.68 -1.54 0.68
CA GLU A 41 14.76 -0.99 1.51
C GLU A 41 15.97 -1.92 1.56
N LEU A 42 15.75 -3.22 1.71
CA LEU A 42 16.82 -4.22 1.71
C LEU A 42 17.50 -4.34 0.35
N LEU A 43 16.73 -4.29 -0.75
CA LEU A 43 17.27 -4.28 -2.10
C LEU A 43 18.16 -3.06 -2.33
N MET A 44 17.75 -1.90 -1.84
CA MET A 44 18.56 -0.67 -1.92
C MET A 44 19.86 -0.75 -1.13
N ARG A 45 19.81 -1.30 0.09
CA ARG A 45 21.03 -1.54 0.87
C ARG A 45 21.97 -2.52 0.17
N LEU A 46 21.43 -3.55 -0.48
CA LEU A 46 22.23 -4.54 -1.20
C LEU A 46 22.86 -3.95 -2.47
N LEU A 47 22.13 -3.10 -3.20
CA LEU A 47 22.66 -2.36 -4.35
C LEU A 47 23.70 -1.31 -3.92
N GLY A 48 23.46 -0.61 -2.81
CA GLY A 48 24.37 0.38 -2.23
C GLY A 48 25.60 -0.16 -1.53
N ALA A 49 25.56 -1.41 -1.07
CA ALA A 49 26.77 -2.10 -0.63
C ALA A 49 27.67 -2.52 -1.81
N ARG A 50 27.14 -2.48 -3.05
CA ARG A 50 27.82 -2.95 -4.26
C ARG A 50 28.27 -1.82 -5.19
N PHE A 51 27.52 -0.71 -5.22
CA PHE A 51 27.97 0.56 -5.78
C PHE A 51 28.63 1.36 -4.67
N ASP A 52 29.86 1.83 -4.88
CA ASP A 52 30.60 2.65 -3.91
C ASP A 52 29.65 3.74 -3.36
N ALA A 53 29.34 3.70 -2.06
CA ALA A 53 28.21 4.45 -1.47
C ALA A 53 28.35 5.98 -1.61
N ASP A 54 29.52 6.43 -2.07
CA ASP A 54 29.82 7.82 -2.38
C ASP A 54 29.63 8.23 -3.84
N SER A 55 29.27 7.31 -4.74
CA SER A 55 28.97 7.65 -6.13
C SER A 55 27.76 8.58 -6.22
N ALA A 56 27.85 9.59 -7.07
CA ALA A 56 26.80 10.59 -7.26
C ALA A 56 25.49 9.92 -7.73
N GLU A 57 25.61 8.87 -8.54
CA GLU A 57 24.50 8.09 -9.08
C GLU A 57 23.77 7.32 -7.97
N PHE A 58 24.48 6.78 -6.99
CA PHE A 58 23.86 6.06 -5.87
C PHE A 58 23.11 7.01 -4.94
N LYS A 59 23.68 8.19 -4.65
CA LYS A 59 23.03 9.23 -3.85
C LYS A 59 21.78 9.77 -4.56
N GLN A 60 21.84 9.96 -5.87
CA GLN A 60 20.70 10.45 -6.66
C GLN A 60 19.58 9.40 -6.75
N ALA A 61 19.92 8.13 -6.97
CA ALA A 61 18.94 7.03 -6.99
C ALA A 61 18.28 6.85 -5.61
N SER A 62 19.06 6.93 -4.53
CA SER A 62 18.53 6.85 -3.16
C SER A 62 17.57 7.99 -2.85
N ALA A 63 17.92 9.23 -3.20
CA ALA A 63 17.04 10.38 -3.01
C ALA A 63 15.73 10.27 -3.80
N ALA A 64 15.79 9.83 -5.07
CA ALA A 64 14.59 9.61 -5.88
C ALA A 64 13.71 8.50 -5.28
N MET A 65 14.33 7.47 -4.69
CA MET A 65 13.60 6.37 -4.07
C MET A 65 12.97 6.75 -2.72
N ASP A 66 13.61 7.60 -1.93
CA ASP A 66 13.03 8.13 -0.70
C ASP A 66 11.84 9.02 -1.00
N GLU A 67 11.93 9.87 -2.02
CA GLU A 67 10.81 10.72 -2.46
C GLU A 67 9.63 9.88 -2.94
N THR A 68 9.91 8.84 -3.74
CA THR A 68 8.87 7.90 -4.19
C THR A 68 8.25 7.14 -3.01
N ASN A 69 9.06 6.74 -2.02
CA ASN A 69 8.56 6.07 -0.82
C ASN A 69 7.68 6.99 0.03
N ARG A 70 8.02 8.28 0.10
CA ARG A 70 7.22 9.30 0.78
C ARG A 70 5.87 9.47 0.10
N ALA A 71 5.87 9.66 -1.22
CA ALA A 71 4.63 9.76 -2.01
C ALA A 71 3.75 8.50 -1.88
N LEU A 72 4.36 7.30 -1.88
CA LEU A 72 3.64 6.03 -1.64
C LEU A 72 3.05 5.96 -0.23
N SER A 73 3.72 6.53 0.78
CA SER A 73 3.20 6.56 2.15
C SER A 73 2.01 7.53 2.27
N GLU A 74 2.12 8.71 1.67
CA GLU A 74 1.02 9.69 1.63
C GLU A 74 -0.20 9.12 0.91
N ALA A 75 0.00 8.47 -0.25
CA ALA A 75 -1.08 7.81 -0.97
C ALA A 75 -1.75 6.68 -0.16
N ALA A 76 -0.97 5.94 0.64
CA ALA A 76 -1.50 4.90 1.52
C ALA A 76 -2.35 5.49 2.66
N GLU A 77 -1.95 6.63 3.23
CA GLU A 77 -2.74 7.35 4.23
C GLU A 77 -4.05 7.87 3.65
N ASP A 78 -4.03 8.39 2.42
CA ASP A 78 -5.24 8.86 1.76
C ASP A 78 -6.21 7.72 1.43
N LEU A 79 -5.69 6.55 1.03
CA LEU A 79 -6.50 5.34 0.84
C LEU A 79 -7.16 4.86 2.15
N ASP A 80 -6.45 4.98 3.28
CA ASP A 80 -7.04 4.64 4.57
C ASP A 80 -8.19 5.58 4.93
N LYS A 81 -8.01 6.90 4.74
CA LYS A 81 -9.08 7.89 4.94
C LYS A 81 -10.31 7.60 4.07
N VAL A 82 -10.10 7.30 2.78
CA VAL A 82 -11.21 6.95 1.87
C VAL A 82 -11.92 5.69 2.34
N THR A 83 -11.18 4.68 2.78
CA THR A 83 -11.77 3.42 3.29
C THR A 83 -12.63 3.68 4.54
N GLN A 84 -12.17 4.55 5.45
CA GLN A 84 -12.95 4.96 6.62
C GLN A 84 -14.25 5.69 6.22
N VAL A 85 -14.20 6.57 5.21
CA VAL A 85 -15.38 7.28 4.71
C VAL A 85 -16.38 6.30 4.11
N VAL A 86 -15.94 5.35 3.29
CA VAL A 86 -16.80 4.30 2.72
C VAL A 86 -17.45 3.47 3.84
N GLY A 87 -16.71 3.11 4.88
CA GLY A 87 -17.26 2.41 6.05
C GLY A 87 -18.36 3.21 6.78
N ARG A 88 -18.19 4.53 6.91
CA ARG A 88 -19.22 5.42 7.48
C ARG A 88 -20.46 5.50 6.60
N ILE A 89 -20.30 5.58 5.27
CA ILE A 89 -21.42 5.57 4.32
C ILE A 89 -22.19 4.25 4.41
N ALA A 90 -21.50 3.11 4.47
CA ALA A 90 -22.14 1.81 4.63
C ALA A 90 -22.93 1.71 5.95
N THR A 91 -22.39 2.27 7.03
CA THR A 91 -23.08 2.34 8.33
C THR A 91 -24.34 3.20 8.24
N LEU A 92 -24.26 4.36 7.56
CA LEU A 92 -25.41 5.24 7.34
C LEU A 92 -26.49 4.57 6.49
N ALA A 93 -26.11 3.88 5.42
CA ALA A 93 -27.03 3.09 4.60
C ALA A 93 -27.75 2.02 5.45
N GLY A 94 -27.02 1.32 6.31
CA GLY A 94 -27.62 0.35 7.24
C GLY A 94 -28.59 0.97 8.26
N TYR A 95 -28.39 2.23 8.67
CA TYR A 95 -29.38 2.94 9.49
C TYR A 95 -30.64 3.33 8.69
N LEU A 96 -30.47 3.76 7.44
CA LEU A 96 -31.60 4.09 6.56
C LEU A 96 -32.45 2.86 6.27
N ASP A 97 -31.84 1.71 6.00
CA ASP A 97 -32.58 0.45 5.78
C ASP A 97 -33.41 0.05 7.00
N LYS A 98 -32.86 0.20 8.22
CA LYS A 98 -33.58 -0.06 9.47
C LYS A 98 -34.75 0.90 9.66
N ALA A 99 -34.57 2.18 9.36
CA ALA A 99 -35.62 3.19 9.45
C ALA A 99 -36.78 2.91 8.48
N ILE A 100 -36.46 2.52 7.24
CA ILE A 100 -37.46 2.12 6.23
C ILE A 100 -38.24 0.88 6.70
N ALA A 101 -37.55 -0.13 7.23
CA ALA A 101 -38.19 -1.34 7.74
C ALA A 101 -39.16 -1.06 8.91
N LEU A 102 -38.80 -0.12 9.80
CA LEU A 102 -39.68 0.36 10.87
C LEU A 102 -40.90 1.10 10.33
N ALA A 103 -40.72 2.01 9.37
CA ALA A 103 -41.82 2.74 8.76
C ALA A 103 -42.83 1.81 8.07
N GLY A 104 -42.35 0.78 7.34
CA GLY A 104 -43.21 -0.22 6.73
C GLY A 104 -44.03 -1.03 7.74
N ARG A 105 -43.47 -1.27 8.93
CA ARG A 105 -44.14 -1.97 10.05
C ARG A 105 -45.23 -1.16 10.75
N VAL A 106 -45.24 0.16 10.61
CA VAL A 106 -46.24 1.06 11.24
C VAL A 106 -47.44 1.31 10.31
N ILE A 107 -47.26 1.07 9.01
CA ILE A 107 -48.29 1.27 7.96
C ILE A 107 -49.11 -0.02 7.72
N THR A 108 -48.72 -1.14 8.35
CA THR A 108 -49.46 -2.42 8.37
C THR A 108 -50.12 -2.65 9.72
#